data_AF-K2I8B3-F1
#
_entry.id   AF-K2I8B3-F1
#
_cell.length_a   1.000
_cell.length_b   1.000
_cell.length_c   1.000
_cell.angle_alpha   90.00
_cell.angle_beta   90.00
_cell.angle_gamma   90.00
#
_symmetry.space_group_name_H-M   'P 1'
#
loop_
_entity.id
_entity.type
_entity.pdbx_description
1 polymer ?
#
loop_
_entity_poly.entity_id
_entity_poly.type
_entity_poly.pdbx_seq_one_letter_code
_entity_poly.pdbx_strand_id
1 'polypeptide(L)'
;MSVLQIASSLIVLAGLFGSINYLFLRLPSSIGILIVSLLASILLLAVGTLFPGLMLDDAVRETVRDIEFSRSLLDGMLGLLLFAGALHVKIEDLRAEWPVVLLMATLGVALSTLVVGIGFSWVTGMPLLLALVFGALISPTDPVAVLSVLRQADLPRSLETQIAGESLFNDGVGYVVFLILIGMAVPTPEHHASGLSAAATLFLREAVGGAVLGLVLGFATFRLMRLIDDYSLEVLLTLGLAFGGYELAVALGVSAPIMAVCAGLLIGDVGARRGMSAETRRYVDGFWRLIDEILNAVLFLMIGIEVFAIVFDGDTVLTGLAAVILSLVARLTAVLIPVLLLRPFRGFENGVVRVMTWGGLKGGISVALALSLPETEWTPLILTSTYIVVVFSIVVQGLTVGTLARRIAADPGPATGS
;
A
#
# COMPACT_ATOMS: atom_id res chain seq x y z
N MET A 1 -1.29 21.98 -14.71
CA MET A 1 -0.15 21.48 -15.55
C MET A 1 -0.58 20.32 -16.46
N SER A 2 0.14 19.98 -17.55
CA SER A 2 -0.15 18.73 -18.29
C SER A 2 0.32 17.48 -17.53
N VAL A 3 -0.30 16.32 -17.76
CA VAL A 3 0.07 15.04 -17.11
C VAL A 3 1.57 14.72 -17.30
N LEU A 4 2.11 14.99 -18.49
CA LEU A 4 3.53 14.79 -18.78
C LEU A 4 4.43 15.69 -17.93
N GLN A 5 4.06 16.97 -17.77
CA GLN A 5 4.83 17.90 -16.94
C GLN A 5 4.83 17.45 -15.48
N ILE A 6 3.66 17.05 -14.95
CA ILE A 6 3.53 16.54 -13.57
C ILE A 6 4.42 15.29 -13.39
N ALA A 7 4.28 14.29 -14.26
CA ALA A 7 5.06 13.06 -14.19
C ALA A 7 6.57 13.34 -14.28
N SER A 8 6.99 14.23 -15.19
CA SER A 8 8.40 14.60 -15.32
C SER A 8 8.95 15.29 -14.08
N SER A 9 8.19 16.22 -13.48
CA SER A 9 8.57 16.91 -12.25
C SER A 9 8.70 15.96 -11.08
N LEU A 10 7.75 15.02 -10.93
CA LEU A 10 7.79 14.01 -9.88
C LEU A 10 9.02 13.11 -9.99
N ILE A 11 9.37 12.66 -11.20
CA ILE A 11 10.57 11.84 -11.42
C ILE A 11 11.86 12.63 -11.11
N VAL A 12 11.95 13.88 -11.57
CA VAL A 12 13.12 14.75 -11.30
C VAL A 12 13.28 15.00 -9.80
N LEU A 13 12.19 15.35 -9.11
CA LEU A 13 12.19 15.58 -7.66
C LEU A 13 12.51 14.30 -6.88
N ALA A 14 11.96 13.15 -7.27
CA ALA A 14 12.25 11.87 -6.64
C ALA A 14 13.74 11.52 -6.77
N GLY A 15 14.34 11.74 -7.95
CA GLY A 15 15.78 11.57 -8.16
C GLY A 15 16.63 12.54 -7.32
N LEU A 16 16.23 13.81 -7.24
CA LEU A 16 16.91 14.82 -6.42
C LEU A 16 16.85 14.46 -4.92
N PHE A 17 15.66 14.15 -4.40
CA PHE A 17 15.47 13.85 -2.98
C PHE A 17 16.08 12.50 -2.61
N GLY A 18 16.03 11.52 -3.51
CA GLY A 18 16.77 10.27 -3.38
C GLY A 18 18.27 10.49 -3.30
N SER A 19 18.82 11.41 -4.11
CA SER A 19 20.24 11.79 -4.07
C SER A 19 20.61 12.47 -2.74
N ILE A 20 19.76 13.37 -2.23
CA ILE A 20 19.95 14.01 -0.92
C ILE A 20 19.95 12.94 0.19
N ASN A 21 18.99 12.01 0.16
CA ASN A 21 18.96 10.91 1.13
C ASN A 21 20.25 10.08 1.06
N TYR A 22 20.69 9.70 -0.15
CA TYR A 22 21.90 8.90 -0.34
C TYR A 22 23.16 9.60 0.21
N LEU A 23 23.31 10.89 -0.08
CA LEU A 23 24.51 11.66 0.30
C LEU A 23 24.53 12.04 1.79
N PHE A 24 23.39 12.39 2.38
CA PHE A 24 23.33 13.01 3.71
C PHE A 24 22.66 12.18 4.80
N LEU A 25 21.56 11.48 4.49
CA LEU A 25 20.73 10.82 5.52
C LEU A 25 21.01 9.32 5.66
N ARG A 26 21.35 8.63 4.55
CA ARG A 26 21.60 7.18 4.47
C ARG A 26 20.48 6.33 5.05
N LEU A 27 19.24 6.80 4.93
CA LEU A 27 18.04 6.06 5.32
C LEU A 27 17.58 5.14 4.18
N PRO A 28 16.74 4.13 4.45
CA PRO A 28 16.06 3.37 3.40
C PRO A 28 15.40 4.31 2.39
N SER A 29 15.50 4.01 1.10
CA SER A 29 15.19 4.94 -0.01
C SER A 29 13.83 5.63 0.15
N SER A 30 12.75 4.88 0.31
CA SER A 30 11.38 5.41 0.41
C SER A 30 11.21 6.30 1.65
N ILE A 31 11.71 5.85 2.83
CA ILE A 31 11.65 6.62 4.08
C ILE A 31 12.45 7.92 3.96
N GLY A 32 13.64 7.84 3.38
CA GLY A 32 14.52 8.99 3.17
C GLY A 32 13.92 10.02 2.23
N ILE A 33 13.32 9.60 1.12
CA ILE A 33 12.64 10.49 0.17
C ILE A 33 11.48 11.20 0.85
N LEU A 34 10.65 10.50 1.63
CA LEU A 34 9.57 11.11 2.39
C LEU A 34 10.10 12.17 3.37
N ILE A 35 11.14 11.85 4.15
CA ILE A 35 11.71 12.78 5.13
C ILE A 35 12.28 14.03 4.45
N VAL A 36 13.04 13.86 3.37
CA VAL A 36 13.57 15.00 2.59
C VAL A 36 12.43 15.84 2.05
N SER A 37 11.39 15.20 1.52
CA SER A 37 10.22 15.90 1.00
C SER A 37 9.45 16.65 2.07
N LEU A 38 9.22 16.05 3.23
CA LEU A 38 8.58 16.69 4.39
C LEU A 38 9.37 17.91 4.84
N LEU A 39 10.70 17.77 4.99
CA LEU A 39 11.58 18.87 5.38
C LEU A 39 11.58 20.00 4.35
N ALA A 40 11.61 19.67 3.06
CA ALA A 40 11.51 20.64 1.98
C ALA A 40 10.17 21.39 2.03
N SER A 41 9.05 20.66 2.23
CA SER A 41 7.72 21.25 2.35
C SER A 41 7.61 22.19 3.55
N ILE A 42 8.08 21.77 4.73
CA ILE A 42 8.07 22.59 5.95
C ILE A 42 8.96 23.82 5.80
N LEU A 43 10.16 23.67 5.22
CA LEU A 43 11.07 24.78 4.99
C LEU A 43 10.44 25.83 4.08
N LEU A 44 9.75 25.39 3.03
CA LEU A 44 9.08 26.29 2.10
C LEU A 44 7.92 27.04 2.75
N LEU A 45 7.11 26.36 3.58
CA LEU A 45 6.08 27.01 4.41
C LEU A 45 6.69 28.06 5.37
N ALA A 46 7.81 27.72 6.00
CA ALA A 46 8.52 28.64 6.89
C ALA A 46 9.06 29.86 6.13
N VAL A 47 9.59 29.67 4.92
CA VAL A 47 10.07 30.78 4.07
C VAL A 47 8.91 31.67 3.62
N GLY A 48 7.78 31.10 3.19
CA GLY A 48 6.59 31.89 2.80
C GLY A 48 6.05 32.76 3.94
N THR A 49 6.01 32.21 5.16
CA THR A 49 5.56 32.97 6.35
C THR A 49 6.56 34.04 6.81
N LEU A 50 7.87 33.79 6.70
CA LEU A 50 8.91 34.76 7.07
C LEU A 50 9.15 35.84 6.02
N PHE A 51 8.88 35.56 4.74
CA PHE A 51 9.07 36.49 3.63
C PHE A 51 7.80 36.61 2.75
N PRO A 52 6.72 37.23 3.25
CA PRO A 52 5.43 37.31 2.54
C PRO A 52 5.50 38.04 1.19
N GLY A 53 6.53 38.88 0.98
CA GLY A 53 6.75 39.62 -0.26
C GLY A 53 7.21 38.76 -1.45
N LEU A 54 7.56 37.48 -1.24
CA LEU A 54 7.99 36.58 -2.31
C LEU A 54 6.83 35.85 -3.01
N MET A 55 5.59 35.93 -2.49
CA MET A 55 4.40 35.22 -2.99
C MET A 55 4.65 33.75 -3.37
N LEU A 56 5.55 33.08 -2.63
CA LEU A 56 5.93 31.68 -2.86
C LEU A 56 4.83 30.71 -2.43
N ASP A 57 4.05 31.13 -1.45
CA ASP A 57 2.97 30.43 -0.79
C ASP A 57 1.80 30.18 -1.74
N ASP A 58 1.33 31.19 -2.47
CA ASP A 58 0.23 31.01 -3.43
C ASP A 58 0.68 30.25 -4.68
N ALA A 59 1.84 30.58 -5.26
CA ALA A 59 2.33 29.93 -6.47
C ALA A 59 2.67 28.44 -6.27
N VAL A 60 3.28 28.08 -5.13
CA VAL A 60 3.58 26.68 -4.83
C VAL A 60 2.34 25.93 -4.40
N ARG A 61 1.44 26.54 -3.61
CA ARG A 61 0.18 25.89 -3.22
C ARG A 61 -0.73 25.67 -4.43
N GLU A 62 -0.77 26.60 -5.37
CA GLU A 62 -1.47 26.45 -6.64
C GLU A 62 -0.81 25.34 -7.47
N THR A 63 0.52 25.31 -7.59
CA THR A 63 1.24 24.24 -8.30
C THR A 63 1.04 22.86 -7.67
N VAL A 64 1.03 22.75 -6.34
CA VAL A 64 0.80 21.49 -5.60
C VAL A 64 -0.66 21.04 -5.70
N ARG A 65 -1.61 21.98 -5.67
CA ARG A 65 -3.02 21.69 -5.97
C ARG A 65 -3.25 21.32 -7.44
N ASP A 66 -2.47 21.89 -8.36
CA ASP A 66 -2.43 21.58 -9.80
C ASP A 66 -1.73 20.26 -10.13
N ILE A 67 -0.84 19.80 -9.23
CA ILE A 67 -0.54 18.36 -9.06
C ILE A 67 -1.75 17.75 -8.35
N GLU A 68 -2.94 18.02 -8.88
CA GLU A 68 -4.13 17.30 -8.51
C GLU A 68 -3.76 15.85 -8.76
N PHE A 69 -3.79 15.04 -7.70
CA PHE A 69 -3.58 13.61 -7.76
C PHE A 69 -4.65 13.07 -8.69
N SER A 70 -4.38 13.12 -10.00
CA SER A 70 -5.34 12.70 -11.00
C SER A 70 -5.65 11.26 -10.62
N ARG A 71 -6.92 10.97 -10.33
CA ARG A 71 -7.37 9.61 -9.99
C ARG A 71 -6.73 8.61 -10.95
N SER A 72 -6.65 8.97 -12.23
CA SER A 72 -5.98 8.21 -13.28
C SER A 72 -4.49 7.90 -13.03
N LEU A 73 -3.72 8.84 -12.48
CA LEU A 73 -2.30 8.62 -12.15
C LEU A 73 -2.15 7.70 -10.92
N LEU A 74 -3.00 7.88 -9.91
CA LEU A 74 -3.03 7.01 -8.73
C LEU A 74 -3.49 5.59 -9.06
N ASP A 75 -4.57 5.45 -9.83
CA ASP A 75 -5.15 4.17 -10.24
C ASP A 75 -4.15 3.38 -11.11
N GLY A 76 -3.51 4.05 -12.08
CA GLY A 76 -2.49 3.42 -12.92
C GLY A 76 -1.23 3.01 -12.14
N MET A 77 -0.76 3.87 -11.22
CA MET A 77 0.39 3.57 -10.37
C MET A 77 0.11 2.40 -9.42
N LEU A 78 -1.09 2.34 -8.82
CA LEU A 78 -1.49 1.28 -7.91
C LEU A 78 -1.53 -0.08 -8.61
N GLY A 79 -2.09 -0.15 -9.83
CA GLY A 79 -2.06 -1.36 -10.64
C GLY A 79 -0.64 -1.87 -10.90
N LEU A 80 0.29 -0.97 -11.24
CA LEU A 80 1.69 -1.32 -11.47
C LEU A 80 2.41 -1.75 -10.18
N LEU A 81 2.23 -1.04 -9.07
CA LEU A 81 2.84 -1.37 -7.78
C LEU A 81 2.42 -2.77 -7.32
N LEU A 82 1.13 -3.08 -7.42
CA LEU A 82 0.61 -4.39 -7.02
C LEU A 82 1.08 -5.51 -7.96
N PHE A 83 1.12 -5.26 -9.26
CA PHE A 83 1.66 -6.22 -10.22
C PHE A 83 3.15 -6.48 -9.97
N ALA A 84 3.94 -5.42 -9.78
CA ALA A 84 5.37 -5.51 -9.52
C ALA A 84 5.65 -6.21 -8.18
N GLY A 85 4.94 -5.85 -7.12
CA GLY A 85 5.05 -6.49 -5.82
C GLY A 85 4.73 -7.99 -5.90
N ALA A 86 3.66 -8.36 -6.60
CA ALA A 86 3.26 -9.75 -6.82
C ALA A 86 4.29 -10.55 -7.62
N LEU A 87 4.90 -9.95 -8.64
CA LEU A 87 5.88 -10.61 -9.50
C LEU A 87 7.13 -11.09 -8.74
N HIS A 88 7.52 -10.39 -7.69
CA HIS A 88 8.68 -10.75 -6.86
C HIS A 88 8.36 -11.78 -5.76
N VAL A 89 7.09 -12.10 -5.52
CA VAL A 89 6.69 -13.07 -4.48
C VAL A 89 6.90 -14.50 -4.98
N LYS A 90 7.64 -15.29 -4.19
CA LYS A 90 7.87 -16.71 -4.46
C LYS A 90 6.64 -17.52 -4.03
N ILE A 91 5.92 -18.09 -4.99
CA ILE A 91 4.72 -18.90 -4.70
C ILE A 91 5.01 -20.11 -3.82
N GLU A 92 6.18 -20.75 -3.93
CA GLU A 92 6.54 -21.88 -3.06
C GLU A 92 6.60 -21.49 -1.59
N ASP A 93 7.25 -20.37 -1.28
CA ASP A 93 7.35 -19.86 0.08
C ASP A 93 5.95 -19.40 0.55
N LEU A 94 5.20 -18.71 -0.31
CA LEU A 94 3.83 -18.27 -0.01
C LEU A 94 2.89 -19.46 0.27
N ARG A 95 3.06 -20.59 -0.44
CA ARG A 95 2.32 -21.84 -0.19
C ARG A 95 2.67 -22.48 1.14
N ALA A 96 3.84 -22.21 1.72
CA ALA A 96 4.12 -22.66 3.08
C ALA A 96 3.37 -21.82 4.13
N GLU A 97 3.15 -20.53 3.85
CA GLU A 97 2.56 -19.55 4.77
C GLU A 97 1.09 -19.19 4.46
N TRP A 98 0.48 -19.84 3.46
CA TRP A 98 -0.85 -19.46 2.94
C TRP A 98 -1.97 -19.33 3.97
N PRO A 99 -2.10 -20.17 5.04
CA PRO A 99 -3.21 -20.03 5.98
C PRO A 99 -3.06 -18.76 6.81
N VAL A 100 -1.82 -18.41 7.16
CA VAL A 100 -1.49 -17.20 7.94
C VAL A 100 -1.78 -15.98 7.07
N VAL A 101 -1.22 -15.95 5.87
CA VAL A 101 -1.41 -14.83 4.93
C VAL A 101 -2.89 -14.61 4.59
N LEU A 102 -3.63 -15.68 4.28
CA LEU A 102 -5.05 -15.58 3.95
C LEU A 102 -5.89 -15.08 5.12
N LEU A 103 -5.64 -15.58 6.33
CA LEU A 103 -6.39 -15.17 7.51
C LEU A 103 -6.10 -13.70 7.89
N MET A 104 -4.85 -13.25 7.74
CA MET A 104 -4.48 -11.84 7.93
C MET A 104 -5.12 -10.93 6.87
N ALA A 105 -5.03 -11.31 5.59
CA ALA A 105 -5.54 -10.51 4.48
C ALA A 105 -7.08 -10.47 4.40
N THR A 106 -7.78 -11.33 5.16
CA THR A 106 -9.26 -11.34 5.23
C THR A 106 -9.76 -10.91 6.60
N LEU A 107 -9.60 -11.76 7.61
CA LEU A 107 -10.04 -11.48 8.97
C LEU A 107 -9.27 -10.30 9.56
N GLY A 108 -7.96 -10.20 9.33
CA GLY A 108 -7.16 -9.07 9.80
C GLY A 108 -7.64 -7.73 9.22
N VAL A 109 -7.96 -7.69 7.93
CA VAL A 109 -8.54 -6.49 7.26
C VAL A 109 -9.90 -6.12 7.81
N ALA A 110 -10.77 -7.12 8.00
CA ALA A 110 -12.09 -6.90 8.58
C ALA A 110 -11.99 -6.37 10.02
N LEU A 111 -11.13 -6.97 10.85
CA LEU A 111 -10.87 -6.53 12.22
C LEU A 111 -10.28 -5.12 12.25
N SER A 112 -9.30 -4.83 11.39
CA SER A 112 -8.68 -3.52 11.30
C SER A 112 -9.70 -2.45 10.93
N THR A 113 -10.52 -2.73 9.91
CA THR A 113 -11.60 -1.85 9.46
C THR A 113 -12.61 -1.58 10.57
N LEU A 114 -13.04 -2.62 11.30
CA LEU A 114 -14.00 -2.49 12.39
C LEU A 114 -13.42 -1.74 13.59
N VAL A 115 -12.20 -2.06 14.02
CA VAL A 115 -11.57 -1.43 15.18
C VAL A 115 -11.30 0.05 14.92
N VAL A 116 -10.70 0.38 13.76
CA VAL A 116 -10.47 1.78 13.39
C VAL A 116 -11.80 2.49 13.17
N GLY A 117 -12.75 1.91 12.42
CA GLY A 117 -13.98 2.60 12.09
C GLY A 117 -14.91 2.83 13.27
N ILE A 118 -15.12 1.82 14.12
CA ILE A 118 -15.93 1.97 15.34
C ILE A 118 -15.24 2.94 16.31
N GLY A 119 -13.93 2.78 16.51
CA GLY A 119 -13.16 3.67 17.39
C GLY A 119 -13.16 5.12 16.91
N PHE A 120 -13.00 5.35 15.61
CA PHE A 120 -12.95 6.68 15.04
C PHE A 120 -14.32 7.36 15.06
N SER A 121 -15.40 6.62 14.75
CA SER A 121 -16.78 7.09 14.90
C SER A 121 -17.07 7.51 16.35
N TRP A 122 -16.60 6.72 17.33
CA TRP A 122 -16.79 7.02 18.74
C TRP A 122 -16.03 8.27 19.20
N VAL A 123 -14.79 8.46 18.72
CA VAL A 123 -13.96 9.63 19.07
C VAL A 123 -14.46 10.92 18.41
N THR A 124 -14.93 10.85 17.17
CA THR A 124 -15.22 12.04 16.35
C THR A 124 -16.70 12.36 16.20
N GLY A 125 -17.59 11.41 16.53
CA GLY A 125 -19.01 11.51 16.20
C GLY A 125 -19.34 11.28 14.72
N MET A 126 -18.35 10.92 13.90
CA MET A 126 -18.54 10.64 12.48
C MET A 126 -19.55 9.50 12.26
N PRO A 127 -20.43 9.59 11.24
CA PRO A 127 -21.30 8.49 10.85
C PRO A 127 -20.50 7.20 10.69
N LEU A 128 -20.97 6.12 11.34
CA LEU A 128 -20.24 4.86 11.42
C LEU A 128 -19.77 4.35 10.06
N LEU A 129 -20.60 4.52 9.02
CA LEU A 129 -20.28 4.04 7.68
C LEU A 129 -19.09 4.79 7.05
N LEU A 130 -19.00 6.11 7.22
CA LEU A 130 -17.82 6.90 6.79
C LEU A 130 -16.59 6.58 7.65
N ALA A 131 -16.78 6.31 8.94
CA ALA A 131 -15.68 5.89 9.79
C ALA A 131 -15.17 4.49 9.41
N LEU A 132 -16.05 3.57 9.00
CA LEU A 132 -15.66 2.28 8.44
C LEU A 132 -14.90 2.44 7.11
N VAL A 133 -15.28 3.40 6.26
CA VAL A 133 -14.48 3.77 5.07
C VAL A 133 -13.07 4.20 5.49
N PHE A 134 -12.95 5.03 6.53
CA PHE A 134 -11.65 5.39 7.11
C PHE A 134 -10.87 4.17 7.65
N GLY A 135 -11.55 3.24 8.30
CA GLY A 135 -10.92 1.99 8.74
C GLY A 135 -10.40 1.14 7.58
N ALA A 136 -11.15 1.06 6.49
CA ALA A 136 -10.77 0.29 5.31
C ALA A 136 -9.56 0.90 4.59
N LEU A 137 -9.53 2.22 4.40
CA LEU A 137 -8.41 2.89 3.73
C LEU A 137 -7.10 2.88 4.55
N ILE A 138 -7.19 2.81 5.89
CA ILE A 138 -6.02 2.68 6.77
C ILE A 138 -5.58 1.22 6.93
N SER A 139 -6.40 0.23 6.57
CA SER A 139 -6.05 -1.19 6.73
C SER A 139 -4.83 -1.64 5.90
N PRO A 140 -4.70 -1.28 4.61
CA PRO A 140 -3.54 -1.56 3.76
C PRO A 140 -2.19 -1.27 4.43
N THR A 141 -1.18 -2.09 4.10
CA THR A 141 0.18 -1.98 4.64
C THR A 141 1.20 -2.10 3.53
N ASP A 142 2.34 -1.42 3.67
CA ASP A 142 3.39 -1.36 2.67
C ASP A 142 4.53 -2.35 2.97
N PRO A 143 4.69 -3.42 2.18
CA PRO A 143 5.75 -4.39 2.41
C PRO A 143 7.12 -3.86 1.97
N VAL A 144 7.17 -2.93 1.02
CA VAL A 144 8.42 -2.43 0.43
C VAL A 144 9.18 -1.60 1.46
N ALA A 145 8.48 -0.69 2.14
CA ALA A 145 9.06 0.11 3.20
C ALA A 145 9.61 -0.78 4.33
N VAL A 146 8.83 -1.80 4.73
CA VAL A 146 9.18 -2.71 5.83
C VAL A 146 10.36 -3.59 5.49
N LEU A 147 10.30 -4.27 4.35
CA LEU A 147 11.33 -5.21 3.92
C LEU A 147 12.64 -4.48 3.64
N SER A 148 12.61 -3.25 3.13
CA SER A 148 13.83 -2.45 2.95
C SER A 148 14.59 -2.19 4.25
N VAL A 149 13.87 -1.97 5.37
CA VAL A 149 14.45 -1.80 6.71
C VAL A 149 14.89 -3.16 7.29
N LEU A 150 14.04 -4.18 7.12
CA LEU A 150 14.22 -5.49 7.75
C LEU A 150 15.26 -6.39 7.07
N ARG A 151 15.62 -6.13 5.80
CA ARG A 151 16.74 -6.80 5.11
C ARG A 151 18.07 -6.73 5.89
N GLN A 152 18.24 -5.73 6.76
CA GLN A 152 19.43 -5.59 7.60
C GLN A 152 19.37 -6.38 8.91
N ALA A 153 18.21 -6.96 9.25
CA ALA A 153 17.95 -7.63 10.52
C ALA A 153 17.97 -9.17 10.43
N ASP A 154 18.35 -9.73 9.27
CA ASP A 154 18.45 -11.17 8.99
C ASP A 154 17.23 -11.97 9.49
N LEU A 155 16.05 -11.54 9.06
CA LEU A 155 14.80 -12.17 9.49
C LEU A 155 14.62 -13.57 8.88
N PRO A 156 13.95 -14.47 9.59
CA PRO A 156 13.58 -15.76 9.02
C PRO A 156 12.70 -15.59 7.78
N ARG A 157 12.95 -16.41 6.76
CA ARG A 157 12.25 -16.35 5.46
C ARG A 157 10.74 -16.50 5.59
N SER A 158 10.28 -17.26 6.58
CA SER A 158 8.85 -17.41 6.93
C SER A 158 8.21 -16.06 7.25
N LEU A 159 8.86 -15.24 8.08
CA LEU A 159 8.37 -13.94 8.48
C LEU A 159 8.42 -12.92 7.34
N GLU A 160 9.50 -12.92 6.53
CA GLU A 160 9.56 -12.09 5.32
C GLU A 160 8.42 -12.43 4.35
N THR A 161 8.15 -13.72 4.16
CA THR A 161 7.06 -14.20 3.29
C THR A 161 5.69 -13.84 3.85
N GLN A 162 5.50 -13.95 5.17
CA GLN A 162 4.26 -13.54 5.83
C GLN A 162 4.01 -12.04 5.65
N ILE A 163 5.02 -11.18 5.85
CA ILE A 163 4.91 -9.72 5.68
C ILE A 163 4.60 -9.37 4.22
N ALA A 164 5.36 -9.94 3.28
CA ALA A 164 5.19 -9.68 1.85
C ALA A 164 3.81 -10.14 1.37
N GLY A 165 3.42 -11.37 1.71
CA GLY A 165 2.15 -11.96 1.32
C GLY A 165 0.96 -11.23 1.93
N GLU A 166 0.99 -10.97 3.24
CA GLU A 166 -0.09 -10.26 3.93
C GLU A 166 -0.35 -8.90 3.32
N SER A 167 0.70 -8.09 3.13
CA SER A 167 0.55 -6.75 2.56
C SER A 167 0.04 -6.79 1.11
N LEU A 168 0.56 -7.70 0.29
CA LEU A 168 0.14 -7.83 -1.12
C LEU A 168 -1.36 -8.12 -1.27
N PHE A 169 -1.91 -9.05 -0.47
CA PHE A 169 -3.34 -9.36 -0.51
C PHE A 169 -4.18 -8.34 0.25
N ASN A 170 -3.67 -7.78 1.36
CA ASN A 170 -4.34 -6.73 2.13
C ASN A 170 -4.61 -5.48 1.28
N ASP A 171 -3.68 -5.07 0.42
CA ASP A 171 -3.91 -3.92 -0.46
C ASP A 171 -5.08 -4.14 -1.42
N GLY A 172 -5.14 -5.33 -2.04
CA GLY A 172 -6.24 -5.70 -2.93
C GLY A 172 -7.58 -5.86 -2.21
N VAL A 173 -7.60 -6.54 -1.07
CA VAL A 173 -8.83 -6.77 -0.28
C VAL A 173 -9.30 -5.46 0.37
N GLY A 174 -8.39 -4.68 0.94
CA GLY A 174 -8.68 -3.38 1.55
C GLY A 174 -9.28 -2.40 0.55
N TYR A 175 -8.78 -2.38 -0.69
CA TYR A 175 -9.37 -1.58 -1.77
C TYR A 175 -10.82 -1.98 -2.08
N VAL A 176 -11.12 -3.28 -2.19
CA VAL A 176 -12.50 -3.76 -2.43
C VAL A 176 -13.41 -3.41 -1.27
N VAL A 177 -12.96 -3.61 -0.03
CA VAL A 177 -13.71 -3.22 1.18
C VAL A 177 -13.98 -1.71 1.18
N PHE A 178 -12.99 -0.89 0.82
CA PHE A 178 -13.14 0.55 0.67
C PHE A 178 -14.21 0.91 -0.36
N LEU A 179 -14.17 0.36 -1.57
CA LEU A 179 -15.14 0.64 -2.64
C LEU A 179 -16.58 0.30 -2.23
N ILE A 180 -16.76 -0.85 -1.58
CA ILE A 180 -18.08 -1.27 -1.10
C ILE A 180 -18.58 -0.29 -0.03
N LEU A 181 -17.74 0.04 0.95
CA LEU A 181 -18.15 0.92 2.05
C LEU A 181 -18.43 2.34 1.56
N ILE A 182 -17.62 2.88 0.64
CA ILE A 182 -17.86 4.23 0.11
C ILE A 182 -19.10 4.27 -0.79
N GLY A 183 -19.34 3.23 -1.59
CA GLY A 183 -20.56 3.09 -2.39
C GLY A 183 -21.84 2.98 -1.54
N MET A 184 -21.72 2.43 -0.32
CA MET A 184 -22.81 2.43 0.66
C MET A 184 -22.91 3.76 1.42
N ALA A 185 -21.79 4.43 1.72
CA ALA A 185 -21.73 5.67 2.49
C ALA A 185 -22.23 6.89 1.70
N VAL A 186 -21.94 6.91 0.40
CA VAL A 186 -22.28 7.99 -0.51
C VAL A 186 -23.15 7.39 -1.63
N PRO A 187 -24.48 7.38 -1.46
CA PRO A 187 -25.38 6.79 -2.45
C PRO A 187 -25.24 7.53 -3.79
N THR A 188 -24.75 6.81 -4.80
CA THR A 188 -24.81 7.27 -6.19
C THR A 188 -26.07 6.72 -6.87
N PRO A 189 -26.61 7.37 -7.91
CA PRO A 189 -27.80 6.89 -8.63
C PRO A 189 -27.68 5.45 -9.18
N GLU A 190 -26.46 4.93 -9.29
CA GLU A 190 -26.16 3.62 -9.88
C GLU A 190 -26.02 2.49 -8.82
N HIS A 191 -25.87 2.81 -7.53
CA HIS A 191 -25.62 1.83 -6.47
C HIS A 191 -26.84 1.63 -5.56
N HIS A 192 -27.75 0.73 -5.96
CA HIS A 192 -28.97 0.38 -5.22
C HIS A 192 -28.83 -0.88 -4.34
N ALA A 193 -27.62 -1.33 -4.05
CA ALA A 193 -27.37 -2.53 -3.26
C ALA A 193 -27.51 -2.27 -1.75
N SER A 194 -28.73 -1.99 -1.27
CA SER A 194 -29.00 -1.79 0.16
C SER A 194 -29.11 -3.15 0.87
N GLY A 195 -28.02 -3.61 1.50
CA GLY A 195 -28.05 -4.74 2.44
C GLY A 195 -26.74 -5.52 2.56
N LEU A 196 -26.53 -6.18 3.71
CA LEU A 196 -25.32 -6.99 3.98
C LEU A 196 -25.14 -8.14 2.98
N SER A 197 -26.24 -8.75 2.52
CA SER A 197 -26.22 -9.79 1.49
C SER A 197 -25.78 -9.26 0.12
N ALA A 198 -26.22 -8.06 -0.23
CA ALA A 198 -25.85 -7.40 -1.48
C ALA A 198 -24.37 -6.99 -1.47
N ALA A 199 -23.88 -6.44 -0.34
CA ALA A 199 -22.47 -6.15 -0.13
C ALA A 199 -21.58 -7.40 -0.20
N ALA A 200 -22.00 -8.50 0.43
CA ALA A 200 -21.25 -9.78 0.36
C ALA A 200 -21.22 -10.36 -1.06
N THR A 201 -22.33 -10.24 -1.81
CA THR A 201 -22.41 -10.68 -3.21
C THR A 201 -21.52 -9.83 -4.11
N LEU A 202 -21.50 -8.52 -3.89
CA LEU A 202 -20.65 -7.58 -4.62
C LEU A 202 -19.17 -7.85 -4.33
N PHE A 203 -18.79 -8.01 -3.05
CA PHE A 203 -17.44 -8.39 -2.65
C PHE A 203 -16.99 -9.68 -3.34
N LEU A 204 -17.83 -10.72 -3.31
CA LEU A 204 -17.49 -11.99 -3.93
C LEU A 204 -17.33 -11.86 -5.44
N ARG A 205 -18.23 -11.12 -6.11
CA ARG A 205 -18.15 -10.86 -7.54
C ARG A 205 -16.86 -10.10 -7.90
N GLU A 206 -16.54 -9.03 -7.19
CA GLU A 206 -15.36 -8.21 -7.48
C GLU A 206 -14.06 -8.95 -7.20
N ALA A 207 -13.95 -9.61 -6.03
CA ALA A 207 -12.75 -10.31 -5.62
C ALA A 207 -12.50 -11.56 -6.46
N VAL A 208 -13.50 -12.43 -6.61
CA VAL A 208 -13.37 -13.66 -7.41
C VAL A 208 -13.27 -13.32 -8.89
N GLY A 209 -14.05 -12.36 -9.38
CA GLY A 209 -13.98 -11.90 -10.77
C GLY A 209 -12.60 -11.35 -11.13
N GLY A 210 -12.02 -10.51 -10.26
CA GLY A 210 -10.66 -9.99 -10.43
C GLY A 210 -9.62 -11.10 -10.42
N ALA A 211 -9.71 -12.03 -9.46
CA ALA A 211 -8.78 -13.15 -9.36
C ALA A 211 -8.84 -14.07 -10.59
N VAL A 212 -10.05 -14.45 -11.03
CA VAL A 212 -10.24 -15.29 -12.24
C VAL A 212 -9.70 -14.58 -13.47
N LEU A 213 -10.01 -13.29 -13.65
CA LEU A 213 -9.53 -12.51 -14.78
C LEU A 213 -7.98 -12.45 -14.77
N GLY A 214 -7.37 -12.17 -13.62
CA GLY A 214 -5.91 -12.08 -13.49
C GLY A 214 -5.22 -13.41 -13.81
N LEU A 215 -5.78 -14.53 -13.32
CA LEU A 215 -5.26 -15.86 -13.64
C LEU A 215 -5.43 -16.21 -15.12
N VAL A 216 -6.56 -15.88 -15.75
CA VAL A 216 -6.81 -16.15 -17.17
C VAL A 216 -5.88 -15.31 -18.05
N LEU A 217 -5.80 -14.00 -17.82
CA LEU A 217 -4.94 -13.10 -18.59
C LEU A 217 -3.45 -13.38 -18.36
N GLY A 218 -3.06 -13.66 -17.11
CA GLY A 218 -1.71 -14.08 -16.76
C GLY A 218 -1.34 -15.38 -17.46
N PHE A 219 -2.23 -16.39 -17.45
CA PHE A 219 -1.99 -17.65 -18.15
C PHE A 219 -1.91 -17.47 -19.67
N ALA A 220 -2.80 -16.65 -20.26
CA ALA A 220 -2.76 -16.35 -21.69
C ALA A 220 -1.44 -15.67 -22.08
N THR A 221 -1.02 -14.68 -21.31
CA THR A 221 0.26 -13.96 -21.49
C THR A 221 1.44 -14.91 -21.36
N PHE A 222 1.46 -15.75 -20.33
CA PHE A 222 2.46 -16.80 -20.16
C PHE A 222 2.53 -17.75 -21.37
N ARG A 223 1.37 -18.18 -21.88
CA ARG A 223 1.31 -19.08 -23.04
C ARG A 223 1.87 -18.44 -24.30
N LEU A 224 1.70 -17.12 -24.45
CA LEU A 224 2.27 -16.35 -25.55
C LEU A 224 3.78 -16.15 -25.38
N MET A 225 4.25 -15.82 -24.18
CA MET A 225 5.68 -15.69 -23.87
C MET A 225 6.45 -16.98 -24.19
N ARG A 226 5.87 -18.16 -23.93
CA ARG A 226 6.47 -19.45 -24.30
C ARG A 226 6.76 -19.64 -25.80
N LEU A 227 6.15 -18.83 -26.65
CA LEU A 227 6.31 -18.90 -28.11
C LEU A 227 7.27 -17.82 -28.62
N ILE A 228 7.79 -16.98 -27.72
CA ILE A 228 8.62 -15.82 -28.01
C ILE A 228 9.96 -16.03 -27.31
N ASP A 229 11.06 -15.68 -27.98
CA ASP A 229 12.40 -15.67 -27.39
C ASP A 229 13.03 -14.29 -27.65
N ASP A 230 12.37 -13.27 -27.10
CA ASP A 230 12.74 -11.86 -27.22
C ASP A 230 12.39 -11.15 -25.91
N TYR A 231 13.41 -10.80 -25.13
CA TYR A 231 13.22 -10.20 -23.82
C TYR A 231 12.49 -8.85 -23.86
N SER A 232 12.64 -8.07 -24.94
CA SER A 232 12.01 -6.76 -25.07
C SER A 232 10.51 -6.92 -25.29
N LEU A 233 10.12 -7.87 -26.14
CA LEU A 233 8.72 -8.18 -26.38
C LEU A 233 8.07 -8.81 -25.14
N GLU A 234 8.76 -9.69 -24.42
CA GLU A 234 8.22 -10.27 -23.18
C GLU A 234 8.03 -9.22 -22.08
N VAL A 235 8.97 -8.27 -21.90
CA VAL A 235 8.76 -7.12 -21.01
C VAL A 235 7.54 -6.31 -21.45
N LEU A 236 7.40 -6.02 -22.74
CA LEU A 236 6.23 -5.31 -23.27
C LEU A 236 4.92 -6.05 -23.00
N LEU A 237 4.91 -7.39 -23.11
CA LEU A 237 3.75 -8.21 -22.78
C LEU A 237 3.39 -8.15 -21.29
N THR A 238 4.38 -8.16 -20.38
CA THR A 238 4.10 -7.96 -18.95
C THR A 238 3.51 -6.58 -18.67
N LEU A 239 4.01 -5.53 -19.34
CA LEU A 239 3.51 -4.17 -19.20
C LEU A 239 2.08 -4.04 -19.76
N GLY A 240 1.82 -4.67 -20.91
CA GLY A 240 0.49 -4.76 -21.51
C GLY A 240 -0.50 -5.53 -20.63
N LEU A 241 -0.05 -6.58 -19.95
CA LEU A 241 -0.86 -7.29 -18.97
C LEU A 241 -1.18 -6.42 -17.75
N ALA A 242 -0.20 -5.70 -17.22
CA ALA A 242 -0.38 -4.84 -16.05
C ALA A 242 -1.34 -3.67 -16.35
N PHE A 243 -1.15 -2.93 -17.44
CA PHE A 243 -2.04 -1.82 -17.81
C PHE A 243 -3.34 -2.29 -18.45
N GLY A 244 -3.25 -3.08 -19.51
CA GLY A 244 -4.40 -3.52 -20.29
C GLY A 244 -5.31 -4.45 -19.51
N GLY A 245 -4.74 -5.32 -18.67
CA GLY A 245 -5.52 -6.14 -17.75
C GLY A 245 -6.24 -5.30 -16.70
N TYR A 246 -5.59 -4.24 -16.18
CA TYR A 246 -6.17 -3.35 -15.16
C TYR A 246 -7.37 -2.60 -15.72
N GLU A 247 -7.21 -1.96 -16.88
CA GLU A 247 -8.31 -1.28 -17.58
C GLU A 247 -9.45 -2.23 -17.94
N LEU A 248 -9.13 -3.46 -18.37
CA LEU A 248 -10.15 -4.47 -18.65
C LEU A 248 -10.91 -4.89 -17.39
N ALA A 249 -10.23 -5.01 -16.25
CA ALA A 249 -10.87 -5.32 -14.98
C ALA A 249 -11.84 -4.21 -14.55
N VAL A 250 -11.41 -2.94 -14.67
CA VAL A 250 -12.26 -1.77 -14.43
C VAL A 250 -13.49 -1.80 -15.36
N ALA A 251 -13.30 -2.03 -16.66
CA ALA A 251 -14.38 -2.08 -17.64
C ALA A 251 -15.39 -3.22 -17.38
N LEU A 252 -14.95 -4.34 -16.82
CA LEU A 252 -15.80 -5.48 -16.45
C LEU A 252 -16.46 -5.33 -15.07
N GLY A 253 -16.13 -4.27 -14.32
CA GLY A 253 -16.61 -4.06 -12.96
C GLY A 253 -16.13 -5.16 -12.00
N VAL A 254 -14.87 -5.57 -12.13
CA VAL A 254 -14.21 -6.51 -11.21
C VAL A 254 -12.97 -5.85 -10.59
N SER A 255 -12.42 -6.44 -9.53
CA SER A 255 -11.29 -5.82 -8.81
C SER A 255 -10.01 -5.82 -9.65
N ALA A 256 -9.63 -4.63 -10.14
CA ALA A 256 -8.40 -4.41 -10.88
C ALA A 256 -7.13 -4.64 -10.04
N PRO A 257 -7.07 -4.23 -8.75
CA PRO A 257 -5.98 -4.59 -7.84
C PRO A 257 -5.78 -6.11 -7.70
N ILE A 258 -6.86 -6.86 -7.45
CA ILE A 258 -6.77 -8.32 -7.27
C ILE A 258 -6.38 -9.00 -8.59
N MET A 259 -6.89 -8.50 -9.73
CA MET A 259 -6.46 -8.94 -11.06
C MET A 259 -4.94 -8.78 -11.21
N ALA A 260 -4.40 -7.61 -10.88
CA ALA A 260 -2.96 -7.30 -11.00
C ALA A 260 -2.12 -8.22 -10.11
N VAL A 261 -2.55 -8.46 -8.86
CA VAL A 261 -1.88 -9.37 -7.93
C VAL A 261 -1.87 -10.81 -8.47
N CYS A 262 -3.04 -11.33 -8.90
CA CYS A 262 -3.13 -12.70 -9.41
C CYS A 262 -2.34 -12.89 -10.71
N ALA A 263 -2.37 -11.91 -11.61
CA ALA A 263 -1.59 -11.91 -12.84
C ALA A 263 -0.08 -11.86 -12.55
N GLY A 264 0.35 -10.96 -11.66
CA GLY A 264 1.75 -10.80 -11.26
C GLY A 264 2.32 -12.06 -10.60
N LEU A 265 1.58 -12.67 -9.66
CA LEU A 265 1.96 -13.93 -9.01
C LEU A 265 2.16 -15.05 -10.05
N LEU A 266 1.24 -15.18 -11.01
CA LEU A 266 1.30 -16.21 -12.05
C LEU A 266 2.53 -16.02 -12.95
N ILE A 267 2.78 -14.80 -13.41
CA ILE A 267 3.95 -14.49 -14.25
C ILE A 267 5.26 -14.69 -13.48
N GLY A 268 5.31 -14.23 -12.22
CA GLY A 268 6.48 -14.32 -11.34
C GLY A 268 6.90 -15.76 -11.03
N ASP A 269 5.95 -16.70 -10.92
CA ASP A 269 6.26 -18.11 -10.66
C ASP A 269 6.33 -18.96 -11.93
N VAL A 270 5.23 -19.02 -12.69
CA VAL A 270 5.09 -19.95 -13.81
C VAL A 270 5.84 -19.46 -15.04
N GLY A 271 5.80 -18.14 -15.31
CA GLY A 271 6.58 -17.49 -16.37
C GLY A 271 8.07 -17.69 -16.18
N ALA A 272 8.57 -17.32 -15.00
CA ALA A 272 9.99 -17.37 -14.67
C ALA A 272 10.58 -18.80 -14.62
N ARG A 273 9.79 -19.83 -14.31
CA ARG A 273 10.28 -21.22 -14.18
C ARG A 273 10.13 -22.07 -15.44
N ARG A 274 9.13 -21.79 -16.28
CA ARG A 274 8.71 -22.71 -17.37
C ARG A 274 8.54 -22.05 -18.73
N GLY A 275 8.64 -20.73 -18.83
CA GLY A 275 8.37 -20.02 -20.08
C GLY A 275 9.40 -19.00 -20.52
N MET A 276 10.39 -18.68 -19.69
CA MET A 276 11.40 -17.67 -19.99
C MET A 276 12.81 -18.27 -20.05
N SER A 277 13.65 -17.76 -20.94
CA SER A 277 15.08 -17.99 -20.87
C SER A 277 15.67 -17.33 -19.61
N ALA A 278 16.86 -17.76 -19.17
CA ALA A 278 17.52 -17.16 -18.01
C ALA A 278 17.89 -15.68 -18.25
N GLU A 279 18.08 -15.29 -19.50
CA GLU A 279 18.30 -13.90 -19.90
C GLU A 279 17.01 -13.09 -19.80
N THR A 280 15.93 -13.54 -20.42
CA THR A 280 14.64 -12.83 -20.35
C THR A 280 14.17 -12.65 -18.91
N ARG A 281 14.30 -13.69 -18.07
CA ARG A 281 13.96 -13.60 -16.66
C ARG A 281 14.72 -12.48 -15.94
N ARG A 282 16.02 -12.30 -16.21
CA ARG A 282 16.82 -11.23 -15.61
C ARG A 282 16.35 -9.85 -16.06
N TYR A 283 15.97 -9.70 -17.33
CA TYR A 283 15.47 -8.43 -17.86
C TYR A 283 14.08 -8.08 -17.31
N VAL A 284 13.16 -9.06 -17.25
CA VAL A 284 11.81 -8.86 -16.68
C VAL A 284 11.91 -8.52 -15.19
N ASP A 285 12.67 -9.29 -14.41
CA ASP A 285 12.87 -9.05 -12.98
C ASP A 285 13.55 -7.69 -12.73
N GLY A 286 14.62 -7.39 -13.46
CA GLY A 286 15.32 -6.11 -13.35
C GLY A 286 14.44 -4.91 -13.73
N PHE A 287 13.66 -5.02 -14.81
CA PHE A 287 12.74 -3.97 -15.25
C PHE A 287 11.66 -3.70 -14.19
N TRP A 288 10.96 -4.73 -13.73
CA TRP A 288 9.89 -4.57 -12.76
C TRP A 288 10.39 -4.12 -11.39
N ARG A 289 11.59 -4.53 -11.00
CA ARG A 289 12.24 -4.01 -9.80
C ARG A 289 12.52 -2.51 -9.90
N LEU A 290 13.02 -2.03 -11.03
CA LEU A 290 13.26 -0.60 -11.24
C LEU A 290 11.95 0.18 -11.27
N ILE A 291 10.91 -0.34 -11.94
CA ILE A 291 9.58 0.28 -11.94
C ILE A 291 9.03 0.37 -10.51
N ASP A 292 9.09 -0.71 -9.74
CA ASP A 292 8.65 -0.73 -8.33
C ASP A 292 9.40 0.31 -7.50
N GLU A 293 10.73 0.39 -7.62
CA GLU A 293 11.56 1.36 -6.90
C GLU A 293 11.24 2.81 -7.31
N ILE A 294 11.00 3.08 -8.59
CA ILE A 294 10.64 4.42 -9.10
C ILE A 294 9.24 4.83 -8.64
N LEU A 295 8.24 3.94 -8.77
CA LEU A 295 6.86 4.26 -8.40
C LEU A 295 6.74 4.48 -6.89
N ASN A 296 7.44 3.69 -6.06
CA ASN A 296 7.50 3.93 -4.62
C ASN A 296 8.21 5.25 -4.29
N ALA A 297 9.31 5.58 -4.97
CA ALA A 297 9.98 6.87 -4.79
C ALA A 297 9.04 8.05 -5.09
N VAL A 298 8.29 7.97 -6.18
CA VAL A 298 7.27 8.96 -6.55
C VAL A 298 6.14 8.99 -5.52
N LEU A 299 5.62 7.83 -5.10
CA LEU A 299 4.55 7.74 -4.11
C LEU A 299 4.94 8.42 -2.79
N PHE A 300 6.13 8.12 -2.25
CA PHE A 300 6.60 8.68 -0.99
C PHE A 300 6.94 10.17 -1.10
N LEU A 301 7.44 10.61 -2.26
CA LEU A 301 7.59 12.03 -2.58
C LEU A 301 6.22 12.73 -2.54
N MET A 302 5.22 12.18 -3.22
CA MET A 302 3.88 12.76 -3.26
C MET A 302 3.30 12.91 -1.85
N ILE A 303 3.43 11.89 -1.00
CA ILE A 303 3.04 11.97 0.42
C ILE A 303 3.79 13.11 1.14
N GLY A 304 5.09 13.28 0.89
CA GLY A 304 5.87 14.33 1.56
C GLY A 304 5.52 15.76 1.10
N ILE A 305 5.05 15.93 -0.14
CA ILE A 305 4.58 17.21 -0.66
C ILE A 305 3.15 17.52 -0.16
N GLU A 306 2.35 16.50 0.15
CA GLU A 306 0.93 16.66 0.51
C GLU A 306 0.67 17.45 1.80
N VAL A 307 1.70 17.77 2.60
CA VAL A 307 1.59 18.69 3.75
C VAL A 307 0.90 20.01 3.38
N PHE A 308 1.09 20.52 2.17
CA PHE A 308 0.54 21.81 1.74
C PHE A 308 -0.99 21.83 1.63
N ALA A 309 -1.61 20.67 1.36
CA ALA A 309 -3.06 20.54 1.18
C ALA A 309 -3.82 20.39 2.50
N ILE A 310 -3.10 20.13 3.60
CA ILE A 310 -3.68 19.77 4.89
C ILE A 310 -3.83 20.99 5.79
N VAL A 311 -4.98 21.11 6.44
CA VAL A 311 -5.23 22.13 7.46
C VAL A 311 -4.96 21.51 8.83
N PHE A 312 -3.89 21.96 9.48
CA PHE A 312 -3.56 21.55 10.84
C PHE A 312 -4.20 22.52 11.83
N ASP A 313 -5.33 22.14 12.42
CA ASP A 313 -5.84 22.74 13.65
C ASP A 313 -5.58 21.81 14.86
N GLY A 314 -5.64 22.37 16.07
CA GLY A 314 -5.30 21.62 17.29
C GLY A 314 -6.18 20.40 17.53
N ASP A 315 -7.48 20.50 17.22
CA ASP A 315 -8.47 19.45 17.43
C ASP A 315 -8.29 18.30 16.43
N THR A 316 -7.95 18.63 15.18
CA THR A 316 -7.68 17.68 14.10
C THR A 316 -6.36 16.94 14.36
N VAL A 317 -5.34 17.61 14.90
CA VAL A 317 -4.08 16.96 15.30
C VAL A 317 -4.33 15.96 16.44
N LEU A 318 -5.10 16.35 17.47
CA LEU A 318 -5.46 15.44 18.55
C LEU A 318 -6.23 14.22 18.03
N THR A 319 -7.17 14.44 17.11
CA THR A 319 -7.92 13.38 16.44
C THR A 319 -7.00 12.46 15.63
N GLY A 320 -6.03 13.01 14.90
CA GLY A 320 -5.04 12.23 14.17
C GLY A 320 -4.14 11.38 15.07
N LEU A 321 -3.76 11.89 16.26
CA LEU A 321 -3.04 11.11 17.26
C LEU A 321 -3.89 9.96 17.83
N ALA A 322 -5.19 10.20 18.04
CA ALA A 322 -6.12 9.13 18.40
C ALA A 322 -6.22 8.08 17.27
N ALA A 323 -6.25 8.51 16.01
CA ALA A 323 -6.22 7.60 14.86
C ALA A 323 -4.94 6.75 14.79
N VAL A 324 -3.77 7.30 15.19
CA VAL A 324 -2.53 6.52 15.32
C VAL A 324 -2.68 5.40 16.34
N ILE A 325 -3.23 5.70 17.52
CA ILE A 325 -3.44 4.69 18.57
C ILE A 325 -4.43 3.63 18.08
N LEU A 326 -5.54 4.04 17.47
CA LEU A 326 -6.53 3.13 16.89
C LEU A 326 -5.92 2.23 15.81
N SER A 327 -5.09 2.80 14.93
CA SER A 327 -4.36 2.06 13.88
C SER A 327 -3.42 1.01 14.48
N LEU A 328 -2.69 1.34 15.55
CA LEU A 328 -1.82 0.38 16.25
C LEU A 328 -2.61 -0.73 16.96
N VAL A 329 -3.73 -0.39 17.61
CA VAL A 329 -4.61 -1.38 18.26
C VAL A 329 -5.24 -2.29 17.21
N ALA A 330 -5.74 -1.71 16.12
CA ALA A 330 -6.29 -2.44 14.97
C ALA A 330 -5.27 -3.38 14.36
N ARG A 331 -4.01 -2.94 14.21
CA ARG A 331 -2.95 -3.80 13.71
C ARG A 331 -2.63 -4.93 14.70
N LEU A 332 -2.56 -4.64 15.99
CA LEU A 332 -2.34 -5.65 17.02
C LEU A 332 -3.44 -6.71 16.99
N THR A 333 -4.71 -6.33 16.91
CA THR A 333 -5.82 -7.30 16.86
C THR A 333 -5.81 -8.07 15.54
N ALA A 334 -5.55 -7.40 14.42
CA ALA A 334 -5.46 -8.00 13.10
C ALA A 334 -4.36 -9.06 13.00
N VAL A 335 -3.28 -8.94 13.77
CA VAL A 335 -2.18 -9.92 13.82
C VAL A 335 -2.38 -10.95 14.93
N LEU A 336 -2.71 -10.51 16.14
CA LEU A 336 -2.79 -11.38 17.31
C LEU A 336 -3.89 -12.43 17.15
N ILE A 337 -5.08 -12.06 16.65
CA ILE A 337 -6.22 -12.97 16.55
C ILE A 337 -5.92 -14.12 15.57
N PRO A 338 -5.49 -13.87 14.32
CA PRO A 338 -5.10 -14.95 13.41
C PRO A 338 -3.98 -15.84 13.94
N VAL A 339 -2.96 -15.26 14.58
CA VAL A 339 -1.87 -16.04 15.20
C VAL A 339 -2.40 -16.95 16.30
N LEU A 340 -3.26 -16.45 17.20
CA LEU A 340 -3.85 -17.25 18.27
C LEU A 340 -4.75 -18.37 17.74
N LEU A 341 -5.52 -18.11 16.68
CA LEU A 341 -6.38 -19.12 16.04
C LEU A 341 -5.57 -20.26 15.39
N LEU A 342 -4.41 -19.93 14.84
CA LEU A 342 -3.54 -20.90 14.15
C LEU A 342 -2.52 -21.57 15.07
N ARG A 343 -2.25 -20.99 16.25
CA ARG A 343 -1.26 -21.50 17.22
C ARG A 343 -1.45 -22.98 17.61
N PRO A 344 -2.68 -23.53 17.75
CA PRO A 344 -2.86 -24.95 18.03
C PRO A 344 -2.43 -25.88 16.88
N PHE A 345 -2.35 -25.36 15.65
CA PHE A 345 -2.09 -26.13 14.44
C PHE A 345 -0.70 -25.84 13.83
N ARG A 346 -0.02 -24.79 14.30
CA ARG A 346 1.25 -24.31 13.74
C ARG A 346 2.10 -23.62 14.81
N GLY A 347 3.41 -23.89 14.79
CA GLY A 347 4.39 -23.12 15.55
C GLY A 347 4.60 -21.73 14.96
N PHE A 348 4.79 -20.75 15.85
CA PHE A 348 5.16 -19.38 15.47
C PHE A 348 6.48 -19.02 16.17
N GLU A 349 7.31 -18.26 15.48
CA GLU A 349 8.56 -17.78 16.08
C GLU A 349 8.28 -16.78 17.22
N ASN A 350 9.20 -16.71 18.17
CA ASN A 350 9.09 -15.78 19.27
C ASN A 350 9.15 -14.34 18.75
N GLY A 351 8.18 -13.52 19.17
CA GLY A 351 8.11 -12.12 18.76
C GLY A 351 7.46 -11.85 17.40
N VAL A 352 6.94 -12.87 16.67
CA VAL A 352 6.21 -12.69 15.39
C VAL A 352 5.12 -11.63 15.51
N VAL A 353 4.26 -11.71 16.53
CA VAL A 353 3.18 -10.72 16.73
C VAL A 353 3.76 -9.31 16.88
N ARG A 354 4.88 -9.16 17.59
CA ARG A 354 5.49 -7.85 17.86
C ARG A 354 6.12 -7.27 16.59
N VAL A 355 6.84 -8.09 15.81
CA VAL A 355 7.45 -7.66 14.53
C VAL A 355 6.37 -7.38 13.50
N MET A 356 5.37 -8.25 13.32
CA MET A 356 4.29 -8.05 12.35
C MET A 356 3.38 -6.87 12.70
N THR A 357 3.17 -6.61 14.00
CA THR A 357 2.38 -5.46 14.45
C THR A 357 3.14 -4.16 14.21
N TRP A 358 4.40 -4.09 14.67
CA TRP A 358 5.18 -2.87 14.56
C TRP A 358 5.70 -2.62 13.14
N GLY A 359 5.94 -3.69 12.39
CA GLY A 359 6.30 -3.67 10.98
C GLY A 359 5.11 -3.60 10.04
N GLY A 360 3.88 -3.35 10.50
CA GLY A 360 2.75 -3.05 9.63
C GLY A 360 2.79 -1.58 9.18
N LEU A 361 3.80 -1.20 8.38
CA LEU A 361 3.92 0.19 7.93
C LEU A 361 2.76 0.55 7.01
N LYS A 362 2.22 1.75 7.17
CA LYS A 362 1.17 2.28 6.28
C LYS A 362 1.79 2.84 5.01
N GLY A 363 1.20 2.51 3.88
CA GLY A 363 1.68 2.88 2.55
C GLY A 363 1.02 4.12 1.98
N GLY A 364 1.52 4.54 0.82
CA GLY A 364 0.89 5.63 0.07
C GLY A 364 -0.47 5.30 -0.54
N ILE A 365 -0.83 4.02 -0.62
CA ILE A 365 -2.18 3.59 -1.04
C ILE A 365 -3.25 4.19 -0.11
N SER A 366 -3.01 4.24 1.20
CA SER A 366 -3.96 4.86 2.14
C SER A 366 -4.20 6.34 1.83
N VAL A 367 -3.14 7.08 1.50
CA VAL A 367 -3.24 8.51 1.11
C VAL A 367 -3.98 8.65 -0.22
N ALA A 368 -3.65 7.81 -1.21
CA ALA A 368 -4.31 7.78 -2.50
C ALA A 368 -5.83 7.55 -2.37
N LEU A 369 -6.24 6.60 -1.51
CA LEU A 369 -7.65 6.32 -1.26
C LEU A 369 -8.35 7.47 -0.53
N ALA A 370 -7.68 8.09 0.44
CA ALA A 370 -8.23 9.27 1.13
C ALA A 370 -8.47 10.44 0.16
N LEU A 371 -7.58 10.65 -0.81
CA LEU A 371 -7.73 11.67 -1.85
C LEU A 371 -8.81 11.33 -2.89
N SER A 372 -9.07 10.04 -3.10
CA SER A 372 -10.14 9.57 -3.97
C SER A 372 -11.54 9.71 -3.36
N LEU A 373 -11.66 10.15 -2.11
CA LEU A 373 -12.95 10.34 -1.47
C LEU A 373 -13.75 11.46 -2.15
N PRO A 374 -15.06 11.29 -2.33
CA PRO A 374 -15.95 12.40 -2.66
C PRO A 374 -15.83 13.54 -1.63
N GLU A 375 -16.07 14.77 -2.06
CA GLU A 375 -16.09 15.91 -1.14
C GLU A 375 -17.28 15.77 -0.17
N THR A 376 -16.96 15.66 1.12
CA THR A 376 -17.91 15.62 2.24
C THR A 376 -17.38 16.51 3.36
N GLU A 377 -18.23 16.83 4.35
CA GLU A 377 -17.80 17.59 5.54
C GLU A 377 -16.68 16.88 6.33
N TRP A 378 -16.59 15.55 6.21
CA TRP A 378 -15.63 14.71 6.92
C TRP A 378 -14.31 14.48 6.16
N THR A 379 -14.27 14.79 4.85
CA THR A 379 -13.12 14.53 3.99
C THR A 379 -11.83 15.21 4.49
N PRO A 380 -11.83 16.48 4.94
CA PRO A 380 -10.62 17.11 5.50
C PRO A 380 -10.09 16.40 6.75
N LEU A 381 -10.99 15.93 7.63
CA LEU A 381 -10.62 15.21 8.85
C LEU A 381 -10.02 13.84 8.53
N ILE A 382 -10.62 13.12 7.57
CA ILE A 382 -10.12 11.83 7.08
C ILE A 382 -8.74 12.00 6.43
N LEU A 383 -8.57 13.01 5.58
CA LEU A 383 -7.29 13.28 4.91
C LEU A 383 -6.19 13.58 5.93
N THR A 384 -6.46 14.50 6.87
CA THR A 384 -5.49 14.88 7.90
C THR A 384 -5.15 13.72 8.83
N SER A 385 -6.15 12.93 9.24
CA SER A 385 -5.93 11.76 10.10
C SER A 385 -5.14 10.67 9.37
N THR A 386 -5.47 10.41 8.10
CA THR A 386 -4.72 9.48 7.24
C THR A 386 -3.26 9.91 7.14
N TYR A 387 -3.03 11.19 6.90
CA TYR A 387 -1.70 11.74 6.79
C TYR A 387 -0.87 11.54 8.05
N ILE A 388 -1.43 11.90 9.21
CA ILE A 388 -0.76 11.75 10.50
C ILE A 388 -0.43 10.27 10.76
N VAL A 389 -1.36 9.35 10.47
CA VAL A 389 -1.15 7.91 10.61
C VAL A 389 -0.03 7.42 9.70
N VAL A 390 -0.02 7.82 8.43
CA VAL A 390 0.98 7.39 7.44
C VAL A 390 2.36 7.94 7.77
N VAL A 391 2.47 9.24 8.08
CA VAL A 391 3.75 9.86 8.46
C VAL A 391 4.29 9.26 9.76
N PHE A 392 3.44 9.09 10.78
CA PHE A 392 3.84 8.39 12.00
C PHE A 392 4.35 6.98 11.70
N SER A 393 3.62 6.24 10.87
CA SER A 393 4.00 4.87 10.53
C SER A 393 5.34 4.82 9.83
N ILE A 394 5.52 5.56 8.74
CA ILE A 394 6.76 5.52 7.94
C ILE A 394 7.96 6.05 8.73
N VAL A 395 7.81 7.18 9.43
CA VAL A 395 8.93 7.82 10.13
C VAL A 395 9.22 7.12 11.46
N VAL A 396 8.22 6.93 12.31
CA VAL A 396 8.43 6.37 13.65
C VAL A 396 8.55 4.86 13.57
N GLN A 397 7.56 4.15 13.04
CA GLN A 397 7.63 2.68 12.97
C GLN A 397 8.74 2.24 12.00
N GLY A 398 8.89 2.89 10.84
CA GLY A 398 9.89 2.51 9.83
C GLY A 398 11.33 2.64 10.32
N LEU A 399 11.67 3.70 11.06
CA LEU A 399 13.03 3.86 11.61
C LEU A 399 13.28 2.96 12.84
N THR A 400 12.24 2.53 13.55
CA THR A 400 12.38 1.75 14.79
C THR A 400 12.21 0.24 14.62
N VAL A 401 11.51 -0.22 13.56
CA VAL A 401 11.22 -1.64 13.32
C VAL A 401 12.49 -2.47 13.17
N GLY A 402 13.52 -1.97 12.48
CA GLY A 402 14.79 -2.68 12.35
C GLY A 402 15.49 -2.90 13.70
N THR A 403 15.40 -1.94 14.62
CA THR A 403 15.94 -2.08 15.98
C THR A 403 15.13 -3.07 16.80
N LEU A 404 13.81 -3.06 16.67
CA LEU A 404 12.95 -4.03 17.32
C LEU A 404 13.23 -5.46 16.84
N ALA A 405 13.35 -5.66 15.52
CA ALA A 405 13.65 -6.95 14.91
C ALA A 405 14.98 -7.52 15.41
N ARG A 406 16.05 -6.70 15.42
CA ARG A 406 17.36 -7.11 15.97
C ARG A 406 17.30 -7.50 17.44
N ARG A 407 16.51 -6.79 18.26
CA ARG A 407 16.35 -7.13 19.69
C ARG A 407 15.64 -8.46 19.89
N ILE A 408 14.62 -8.75 19.08
CA ILE A 408 13.88 -10.02 19.14
C ILE A 408 14.76 -11.17 18.65
N ALA A 409 15.53 -10.97 17.58
CA ALA A 409 16.49 -11.97 17.10
C ALA A 409 17.61 -12.26 18.12
N ALA A 410 18.03 -11.27 18.90
CA ALA A 410 19.06 -11.41 19.94
C ALA A 410 18.55 -12.08 21.24
N ASP A 411 17.24 -12.15 21.46
CA ASP A 411 16.61 -12.79 22.61
C ASP A 411 15.62 -13.87 22.13
N PRO A 412 16.12 -15.04 21.67
CA PRO A 412 15.29 -16.07 21.07
C PRO A 412 14.26 -16.70 22.02
N GLY A 413 14.19 -16.28 23.30
CA GLY A 413 13.31 -16.87 24.31
C GLY A 413 13.63 -18.36 24.55
N PRO A 414 12.96 -19.00 25.53
CA PRO A 414 13.08 -20.44 25.67
C PRO A 414 12.45 -21.09 24.43
N ALA A 415 13.20 -21.95 23.76
CA ALA A 415 12.68 -22.81 22.71
C ALA A 415 11.42 -23.51 23.25
N THR A 416 10.25 -23.25 22.64
CA THR A 416 9.07 -24.08 22.89
C THR A 416 9.37 -25.44 22.30
N GLY A 417 9.94 -26.32 23.14
CA GLY A 417 10.24 -27.69 22.80
C GLY A 417 8.98 -28.52 22.57
N SER A 418 9.16 -29.48 21.66
CA SER A 418 8.32 -30.65 21.31
C SER A 418 6.92 -30.38 20.78
#